data_AF-D4CIY1-F1
#
_entry.id   AF-D4CIY1-F1
#
_cell.length_a   1.000
_cell.length_b   1.000
_cell.length_c   1.000
_cell.angle_alpha   90.00
_cell.angle_beta   90.00
_cell.angle_gamma   90.00
#
_symmetry.space_group_name_H-M   'P 1'
#
loop_
_entity.id
_entity.type
_entity.pdbx_description
1 polymer ?
#
loop_
_entity_poly.entity_id
_entity_poly.type
_entity_poly.pdbx_seq_one_letter_code
_entity_poly.pdbx_strand_id
1 'polypeptide(L)'
;MFRMSGSIQREGKTLRSCVSRQEDESLSRTRHVMEALREISEYLDLPVPIWLSKNIREFQRKSRTDFRQDSFLEHIPFDALHIEVIEE
;
A
#
# COMPACT_ATOMS: atom_id res chain seq x y z
N MET A 1 9.48 15.28 -2.13
CA MET A 1 8.10 14.96 -2.55
C MET A 1 7.92 13.45 -2.66
N PHE A 2 7.06 12.84 -1.85
CA PHE A 2 6.92 11.39 -1.76
C PHE A 2 5.67 10.90 -2.52
N ARG A 3 5.82 9.88 -3.37
CA ARG A 3 4.72 9.27 -4.14
C ARG A 3 4.67 7.76 -3.96
N MET A 4 3.49 7.24 -3.64
CA MET A 4 3.26 5.80 -3.49
C MET A 4 2.05 5.38 -4.32
N SER A 5 2.20 4.31 -5.10
CA SER A 5 1.10 3.66 -5.79
C SER A 5 0.47 2.57 -4.92
N GLY A 6 -0.83 2.40 -5.11
CA GLY A 6 -1.61 1.28 -4.63
C GLY A 6 -2.40 0.68 -5.78
N SER A 7 -2.41 -0.64 -5.90
CA SER A 7 -3.20 -1.32 -6.93
C SER A 7 -3.76 -2.64 -6.43
N ILE A 8 -5.04 -2.88 -6.73
CA ILE A 8 -5.72 -4.13 -6.40
C ILE A 8 -5.44 -5.13 -7.50
N GLN A 9 -4.85 -6.27 -7.15
CA GLN A 9 -4.59 -7.37 -8.06
C GLN A 9 -5.61 -8.49 -7.84
N ARG A 10 -6.18 -9.02 -8.92
CA ARG A 10 -7.04 -10.20 -8.94
C ARG A 10 -6.83 -11.00 -10.22
N GLU A 11 -6.55 -12.29 -10.10
CA GLU A 11 -6.30 -13.23 -11.21
C GLU A 11 -5.22 -12.71 -12.18
N GLY A 12 -4.18 -12.06 -11.64
CA GLY A 12 -3.09 -11.46 -12.42
C GLY A 12 -3.45 -10.19 -13.19
N LYS A 13 -4.63 -9.61 -12.93
CA LYS A 13 -5.07 -8.33 -13.51
C LYS A 13 -5.20 -7.27 -12.42
N THR A 14 -4.87 -6.03 -12.79
CA THR A 14 -5.12 -4.87 -11.94
C THR A 14 -6.58 -4.44 -12.08
N LEU A 15 -7.35 -4.50 -10.99
CA LEU A 15 -8.75 -4.07 -10.98
C LEU A 15 -8.88 -2.56 -10.83
N ARG A 16 -8.12 -2.00 -9.90
CA ARG A 16 -8.12 -0.57 -9.59
C ARG A 16 -6.71 -0.17 -9.15
N SER A 17 -6.35 1.06 -9.45
CA SER A 17 -5.09 1.65 -9.00
C SER A 17 -5.30 3.11 -8.62
N CYS A 18 -4.44 3.58 -7.72
CA CYS A 18 -4.38 4.96 -7.30
C CYS A 18 -2.93 5.32 -6.94
N VAL A 19 -2.65 6.61 -6.87
CA VAL A 19 -1.35 7.14 -6.47
C VAL A 19 -1.61 8.19 -5.39
N SER A 20 -1.07 7.96 -4.20
CA SER A 20 -1.02 8.97 -3.14
C SER A 20 0.22 9.83 -3.32
N ARG A 21 0.04 11.14 -3.15
CA ARG A 21 1.10 12.15 -3.22
C ARG A 21 1.18 12.85 -1.87
N GLN A 22 2.33 12.72 -1.22
CA GLN A 22 2.62 13.39 0.04
C GLN A 22 3.61 14.54 -0.23
N GLU A 23 3.16 15.77 0.03
CA GLU A 23 3.96 16.98 -0.22
C GLU A 23 4.73 17.47 1.01
N ASP A 24 4.42 16.94 2.20
CA ASP A 24 5.00 17.39 3.46
C ASP A 24 6.39 16.81 3.74
N GLU A 25 7.44 17.49 3.30
CA GLU A 25 8.84 17.05 3.45
C GLU A 25 9.35 17.02 4.91
N SER A 26 8.54 17.48 5.88
CA SER A 26 8.90 17.42 7.30
C SER A 26 8.64 16.05 7.94
N LEU A 27 7.90 15.17 7.27
CA LEU A 27 7.54 13.85 7.79
C LEU A 27 8.64 12.82 7.54
N SER A 28 8.78 11.86 8.47
CA SER A 28 9.66 10.72 8.23
C SER A 28 9.11 9.82 7.13
N ARG A 29 10.00 9.13 6.40
CA ARG A 29 9.65 8.13 5.39
C ARG A 29 8.56 7.16 5.85
N THR A 30 8.66 6.68 7.09
CA THR A 30 7.67 5.77 7.68
C THR A 30 6.30 6.42 7.81
N ARG A 31 6.25 7.69 8.21
CA ARG A 31 4.99 8.42 8.34
C ARG A 31 4.36 8.66 6.97
N HIS A 32 5.14 9.06 5.98
CA HIS A 32 4.67 9.17 4.60
C HIS A 32 4.06 7.87 4.06
N VAL A 33 4.71 6.73 4.29
CA VAL A 33 4.20 5.42 3.87
C VAL A 33 2.88 5.09 4.58
N MET A 34 2.79 5.38 5.89
CA MET A 34 1.58 5.10 6.66
C MET A 34 0.40 5.98 6.23
N GLU A 35 0.63 7.27 5.97
CA GLU A 35 -0.43 8.16 5.45
C GLU A 35 -0.82 7.78 4.02
N ALA A 36 0.15 7.55 3.14
CA ALA A 36 -0.13 7.16 1.78
C ALA A 36 -0.89 5.83 1.71
N LEU A 37 -0.59 4.88 2.59
CA LEU A 37 -1.32 3.61 2.69
C LEU A 37 -2.76 3.85 3.14
N ARG A 38 -2.98 4.72 4.14
CA ARG A 38 -4.33 5.09 4.58
C ARG A 38 -5.14 5.71 3.45
N GLU A 39 -4.59 6.69 2.74
CA GLU A 39 -5.26 7.34 1.61
C GLU A 39 -5.59 6.35 0.49
N ILE A 40 -4.65 5.46 0.16
CA ILE A 40 -4.87 4.40 -0.84
C ILE A 40 -6.01 3.47 -0.40
N SER A 41 -6.00 3.03 0.86
CA SER A 41 -7.05 2.18 1.41
C SER A 41 -8.41 2.87 1.37
N GLU A 42 -8.49 4.13 1.79
CA GLU A 42 -9.73 4.92 1.77
C GLU A 42 -10.25 5.12 0.34
N TYR A 43 -9.38 5.50 -0.60
CA TYR A 43 -9.75 5.69 -2.00
C TYR A 43 -10.24 4.40 -2.67
N LEU A 44 -9.67 3.26 -2.28
CA LEU A 44 -10.03 1.95 -2.82
C LEU A 44 -11.20 1.29 -2.09
N ASP A 45 -11.77 1.95 -1.07
CA ASP A 45 -12.82 1.41 -0.19
C ASP A 45 -12.41 0.09 0.49
N LEU A 46 -11.18 0.09 1.04
CA LEU A 46 -10.57 -1.06 1.69
C LEU A 46 -10.25 -0.76 3.16
N PRO A 47 -10.35 -1.77 4.05
CA PRO A 47 -9.77 -1.65 5.37
C PRO A 47 -8.25 -1.47 5.27
N VAL A 48 -7.67 -0.71 6.20
CA VAL A 48 -6.21 -0.50 6.25
C VAL A 48 -5.53 -1.83 6.58
N PRO A 49 -4.63 -2.34 5.72
CA PRO A 49 -3.98 -3.62 5.98
C PRO A 49 -2.99 -3.54 7.13
N ILE A 50 -2.81 -4.68 7.80
CA ILE A 50 -1.85 -4.88 8.87
C ILE A 50 -0.47 -5.16 8.27
N TRP A 51 0.54 -4.48 8.81
CA TRP A 51 1.94 -4.74 8.50
C TRP A 51 2.43 -6.02 9.16
N LEU A 52 2.43 -7.11 8.40
CA LEU A 52 3.06 -8.36 8.81
C LEU A 52 4.58 -8.29 8.66
N SER A 53 5.31 -9.08 9.45
CA SER A 53 6.78 -9.12 9.43
C SER A 53 7.36 -9.45 8.05
N LYS A 54 6.63 -10.21 7.22
CA LYS A 54 6.99 -10.49 5.82
C LYS A 54 6.92 -9.21 4.98
N ASN A 55 5.85 -8.43 5.11
CA ASN A 55 5.59 -7.22 4.33
C ASN A 55 6.62 -6.14 4.67
N ILE A 56 6.93 -5.99 5.97
CA ILE A 56 7.96 -5.06 6.44
C ILE A 56 9.32 -5.38 5.83
N ARG A 57 9.74 -6.66 5.86
CA ARG A 57 11.03 -7.09 5.28
C ARG A 57 11.11 -6.90 3.77
N GLU A 58 10.03 -7.17 3.05
CA GLU A 58 9.98 -6.95 1.61
C GLU A 58 10.02 -5.46 1.26
N PHE A 59 9.22 -4.67 1.96
CA PHE A 59 9.13 -3.23 1.75
C PHE A 59 10.47 -2.53 2.04
N GLN A 60 11.18 -2.92 3.09
CA GLN A 60 12.52 -2.38 3.38
C GLN A 60 13.53 -2.66 2.26
N ARG A 61 13.40 -3.79 1.55
CA ARG A 61 14.34 -4.20 0.50
C ARG A 61 14.01 -3.65 -0.88
N LYS A 62 12.71 -3.53 -1.20
CA LYS A 62 12.24 -3.22 -2.55
C LYS A 62 11.40 -1.95 -2.64
N SER A 63 11.13 -1.29 -1.51
CA SER A 63 10.15 -0.20 -1.42
C SER A 63 8.77 -0.59 -1.96
N ARG A 64 8.46 -1.89 -1.92
CA ARG A 64 7.29 -2.53 -2.52
C ARG A 64 6.85 -3.71 -1.67
N THR A 65 5.55 -3.91 -1.50
CA THR A 65 4.99 -5.10 -0.83
C THR A 65 3.56 -5.39 -1.29
N ASP A 66 3.11 -6.62 -1.01
CA ASP A 66 1.82 -7.15 -1.41
C ASP A 66 1.03 -7.60 -0.17
N PHE A 67 0.00 -6.84 0.19
CA PHE A 67 -0.91 -7.21 1.26
C PHE A 67 -1.94 -8.19 0.74
N ARG A 68 -1.88 -9.44 1.21
CA ARG A 68 -2.85 -10.49 0.88
C ARG A 68 -3.93 -10.57 1.96
N GLN A 69 -4.88 -11.49 1.80
CA GLN A 69 -5.96 -11.74 2.75
C GLN A 69 -5.51 -11.86 4.22
N ASP A 70 -4.30 -12.36 4.48
CA ASP A 70 -3.77 -12.49 5.85
C ASP A 70 -3.42 -11.15 6.51
N SER A 71 -3.30 -10.09 5.72
CA SER A 71 -3.06 -8.73 6.19
C SER A 71 -4.36 -7.97 6.46
N PHE A 72 -5.53 -8.54 6.14
CA PHE A 72 -6.83 -7.90 6.37
C PHE A 72 -7.62 -8.69 7.41
N LEU A 73 -8.27 -7.99 8.32
CA LEU A 73 -9.17 -8.60 9.31
C LEU A 73 -10.48 -9.08 8.67
N GLU A 74 -10.88 -8.43 7.57
CA GLU A 74 -12.09 -8.74 6.81
C GLU A 74 -11.76 -9.48 5.52
N HIS A 75 -12.73 -10.23 5.01
CA HIS A 75 -12.57 -10.94 3.75
C HIS A 75 -12.57 -9.95 2.57
N ILE A 76 -11.50 -9.99 1.78
CA ILE A 76 -11.32 -9.15 0.60
C ILE A 76 -11.65 -9.93 -0.68
N PRO A 77 -12.40 -9.36 -1.65
CA PRO A 77 -12.78 -10.05 -2.89
C PRO A 77 -11.67 -10.02 -3.98
N PHE A 78 -10.40 -9.89 -3.59
CA PHE A 78 -9.23 -9.75 -4.47
C PHE A 78 -8.03 -10.49 -3.88
N ASP A 79 -6.98 -10.68 -4.68
CA ASP A 79 -5.84 -11.52 -4.28
C ASP A 79 -4.87 -10.77 -3.37
N ALA A 80 -4.55 -9.52 -3.75
CA ALA A 80 -3.65 -8.68 -3.00
C ALA A 80 -3.85 -7.18 -3.29
N LEU A 81 -3.59 -6.34 -2.29
CA LEU A 81 -3.30 -4.93 -2.46
C LEU A 81 -1.79 -4.76 -2.62
N HIS A 82 -1.40 -4.39 -3.83
CA HIS A 82 -0.03 -4.12 -4.21
C HIS A 82 0.33 -2.66 -3.92
N ILE A 83 1.37 -2.40 -3.12
CA ILE A 83 1.88 -1.04 -2.88
C ILE A 83 3.34 -0.90 -3.28
N GLU A 84 3.71 0.25 -3.82
CA GLU A 84 5.07 0.56 -4.27
C GLU A 84 5.36 2.06 -4.16
N VAL A 85 6.53 2.41 -3.61
CA VAL A 85 7.02 3.80 -3.62
C VAL A 85 7.60 4.08 -5.00
N ILE A 86 7.04 5.07 -5.69
CA ILE A 86 7.45 5.48 -7.03
C ILE A 86 8.51 6.58 -6.96
N GLU A 87 8.39 7.48 -6.00
CA GLU A 87 9.27 8.65 -5.85
C GLU A 87 9.42 9.03 -4.38
N GLU A 88 10.62 9.46 -3.98
CA GLU A 88 10.97 9.94 -2.64
C GLU A 88 11.76 11.25 -2.75
#